data_AF-A0A517LHN5-F1
#
_entry.id   AF-A0A517LHN5-F1
#
_cell.length_a   1.000
_cell.length_b   1.000
_cell.length_c   1.000
_cell.angle_alpha   90.00
_cell.angle_beta   90.00
_cell.angle_gamma   90.00
#
_symmetry.space_group_name_H-M   'P 1'
#
loop_
_entity.id
_entity.type
_entity.pdbx_description
1 polymer ?
#
loop_
_entity_poly.entity_id
_entity_poly.type
_entity_poly.pdbx_seq_one_letter_code
_entity_poly.pdbx_strand_id
1 'polypeptide(L)'
;MILRANCRGVFKCVVNEIDSSQQTILSAGSAILGFIPTVLLLLGNTNEEIIRIHARYPFLAFCLSFTNVNKGNDRLEFGSLLNAPVLNGAFSLGPYGVLKTAQPDCSLFRLSSVPMVIAHVLAAGGAAGVITQTYVLGRRAVLSWSCWTDFYPLIWVCGSLVHHILAILFLRLSLRCRTGHAPTQLNMTEKQLEITVAHPQFAFWSKAFVDLTGSVNYLLGTVILSSLTLVSGNNAIKVMVVYGMIAAATRLVATWTLVRMDR
;
A
#
# COMPACT_ATOMS: atom_id res chain seq x y z
N MET A 1 28.98 -18.28 6.86
CA MET A 1 29.28 -16.96 6.23
C MET A 1 30.13 -17.05 4.95
N ILE A 2 30.82 -18.16 4.67
CA ILE A 2 31.71 -18.32 3.49
C ILE A 2 30.96 -18.56 2.16
N LEU A 3 29.76 -19.15 2.19
CA LEU A 3 28.90 -19.38 0.99
C LEU A 3 28.46 -18.11 0.27
N ARG A 4 28.56 -16.97 0.94
CA ARG A 4 28.15 -15.67 0.40
C ARG A 4 29.07 -15.26 -0.78
N ALA A 5 30.38 -15.57 -0.72
CA ALA A 5 31.41 -15.26 -1.74
C ALA A 5 31.18 -15.86 -3.13
N ASN A 6 30.55 -17.03 -3.22
CA ASN A 6 30.53 -17.83 -4.46
C ASN A 6 29.14 -18.09 -5.02
N CYS A 7 28.12 -17.29 -4.66
CA CYS A 7 26.75 -17.51 -5.12
C CYS A 7 26.62 -17.59 -6.65
N ARG A 8 27.35 -16.76 -7.40
CA ARG A 8 27.36 -16.83 -8.87
C ARG A 8 27.91 -18.16 -9.40
N GLY A 9 28.91 -18.73 -8.73
CA GLY A 9 29.48 -20.03 -9.06
C GLY A 9 28.52 -21.18 -8.76
N VAL A 10 27.90 -21.16 -7.58
CA VAL A 10 26.87 -22.15 -7.20
C VAL A 10 25.67 -22.08 -8.13
N PHE A 11 25.17 -20.88 -8.41
CA PHE A 11 24.07 -20.67 -9.36
C PHE A 11 24.40 -21.21 -10.75
N LYS A 12 25.59 -20.89 -11.29
CA LYS A 12 26.04 -21.40 -12.59
C LYS A 12 26.15 -22.93 -12.59
N CYS A 13 26.66 -23.52 -11.53
CA CYS A 13 26.74 -24.97 -11.37
C CYS A 13 25.35 -25.62 -11.37
N VAL A 14 24.42 -25.11 -10.56
CA VAL A 14 23.04 -25.62 -10.51
C VAL A 14 22.34 -25.48 -11.85
N VAL A 15 22.43 -24.31 -12.50
CA VAL A 15 21.80 -24.06 -13.81
C VAL A 15 22.37 -24.97 -14.90
N ASN A 16 23.66 -25.31 -14.85
CA ASN A 16 24.29 -26.19 -15.85
C ASN A 16 23.90 -27.66 -15.67
N GLU A 17 23.55 -28.11 -14.46
CA GLU A 17 23.21 -29.51 -14.17
C GLU A 17 21.71 -29.81 -14.29
N ILE A 18 20.84 -28.79 -14.27
CA ILE A 18 19.39 -28.99 -14.44
C ILE A 18 19.02 -29.20 -15.90
N ASP A 19 18.07 -30.10 -16.13
CA ASP A 19 17.53 -30.36 -17.46
C ASP A 19 16.88 -29.11 -18.07
N SER A 20 16.94 -29.02 -19.39
CA SER A 20 16.36 -27.92 -20.18
C SER A 20 14.89 -27.65 -19.85
N SER A 21 14.10 -28.71 -19.59
CA SER A 21 12.69 -28.59 -19.21
C SER A 21 12.51 -27.89 -17.85
N GLN A 22 13.37 -28.20 -16.87
CA GLN A 22 13.34 -27.59 -15.54
C GLN A 22 13.80 -26.12 -15.59
N GLN A 23 14.77 -25.80 -16.44
CA GLN A 23 15.18 -24.40 -16.67
C GLN A 23 14.01 -23.54 -17.15
N THR A 24 13.20 -24.05 -18.09
CA THR A 24 12.01 -23.35 -18.57
C THR A 24 10.99 -23.13 -17.44
N ILE A 25 10.76 -24.12 -16.58
CA ILE A 25 9.83 -24.00 -15.44
C ILE A 25 10.30 -22.97 -14.43
N LEU A 26 11.61 -22.92 -14.14
CA LEU A 26 12.20 -21.94 -13.22
C LEU A 26 12.17 -20.52 -13.80
N SER A 27 12.39 -20.39 -15.11
CA SER A 27 12.28 -19.11 -15.83
C SER A 27 10.83 -18.58 -15.84
N ALA A 28 9.84 -19.45 -16.06
CA ALA A 28 8.43 -19.07 -15.95
C ALA A 28 8.07 -18.59 -14.53
N GLY A 29 8.65 -19.21 -13.49
CA GLY A 29 8.45 -18.80 -12.11
C GLY A 29 8.87 -17.36 -11.83
N SER A 30 10.03 -16.93 -12.35
CA SER A 30 10.50 -15.55 -12.15
C SER A 30 9.61 -14.53 -12.89
N ALA A 31 9.14 -14.87 -14.10
CA ALA A 31 8.19 -14.04 -14.82
C ALA A 31 6.86 -13.85 -14.04
N ILE A 32 6.32 -14.93 -13.46
CA ILE A 32 5.09 -14.90 -12.64
C ILE A 32 5.28 -14.03 -11.38
N LEU A 33 6.42 -14.17 -10.69
CA LEU A 33 6.74 -13.32 -9.54
C LEU A 33 6.81 -11.84 -9.92
N GLY A 34 7.33 -11.53 -11.12
CA GLY A 34 7.35 -10.19 -11.69
C GLY A 34 5.96 -9.56 -11.92
N PHE A 35 4.89 -10.35 -11.98
CA PHE A 35 3.51 -9.85 -12.11
C PHE A 35 2.84 -9.52 -10.77
N ILE A 36 3.39 -9.96 -9.63
CA ILE A 36 2.82 -9.67 -8.30
C ILE A 36 2.60 -8.16 -8.09
N PRO A 37 3.55 -7.26 -8.43
CA PRO A 37 3.35 -5.83 -8.29
C PRO A 37 2.14 -5.32 -9.05
N THR A 38 1.89 -5.85 -10.26
CA THR A 38 0.73 -5.51 -11.10
C THR A 38 -0.57 -6.00 -10.49
N VAL A 39 -0.60 -7.23 -9.98
CA VAL A 39 -1.77 -7.79 -9.29
C VAL A 39 -2.13 -6.93 -8.07
N LEU A 40 -1.13 -6.54 -7.27
CA LEU A 40 -1.33 -5.66 -6.13
C LEU A 40 -1.80 -4.25 -6.54
N LEU A 41 -1.31 -3.72 -7.67
CA LEU A 41 -1.75 -2.43 -8.19
C LEU A 41 -3.23 -2.46 -8.63
N LEU A 42 -3.68 -3.56 -9.25
CA LEU A 42 -5.06 -3.71 -9.74
C LEU A 42 -6.06 -3.99 -8.61
N LEU A 43 -5.69 -4.85 -7.67
CA LEU A 43 -6.56 -5.28 -6.57
C LEU A 43 -6.43 -4.41 -5.33
N GLY A 44 -5.41 -3.57 -5.25
CA GLY A 44 -5.13 -2.76 -4.07
C GLY A 44 -6.01 -1.53 -3.94
N ASN A 45 -5.94 -0.91 -2.76
CA ASN A 45 -6.56 0.37 -2.45
C ASN A 45 -5.76 1.53 -3.01
N THR A 46 -6.45 2.64 -3.28
CA THR A 46 -5.79 3.87 -3.73
C THR A 46 -5.19 4.63 -2.55
N ASN A 47 -4.24 5.53 -2.85
CA ASN A 47 -3.63 6.37 -1.82
C ASN A 47 -4.67 7.23 -1.10
N GLU A 48 -5.65 7.75 -1.84
CA GLU A 48 -6.71 8.62 -1.33
C GLU A 48 -7.61 7.88 -0.34
N GLU A 49 -8.02 6.64 -0.66
CA GLU A 49 -8.79 5.77 0.23
C GLU A 49 -8.04 5.52 1.56
N ILE A 50 -6.76 5.15 1.48
CA ILE A 50 -5.95 4.85 2.68
C ILE A 50 -5.76 6.11 3.52
N ILE A 51 -5.51 7.27 2.90
CA ILE A 51 -5.35 8.55 3.59
C ILE A 51 -6.64 8.96 4.29
N ARG A 52 -7.79 8.77 3.63
CA ARG A 52 -9.11 9.04 4.19
C ARG A 52 -9.39 8.14 5.40
N ILE A 53 -9.06 6.85 5.32
CA ILE A 53 -9.16 5.93 6.45
C ILE A 53 -8.19 6.35 7.57
N HIS A 54 -6.96 6.79 7.23
CA HIS A 54 -5.95 7.19 8.21
C HIS A 54 -6.40 8.37 9.08
N ALA A 55 -7.21 9.29 8.54
CA ALA A 55 -7.76 10.41 9.28
C ALA A 55 -8.58 9.97 10.51
N ARG A 56 -9.27 8.82 10.45
CA ARG A 56 -10.12 8.30 11.53
C ARG A 56 -9.57 7.06 12.23
N TYR A 57 -8.90 6.18 11.48
CA TYR A 57 -8.39 4.89 11.94
C TYR A 57 -6.93 4.71 11.47
N PRO A 58 -5.97 5.41 12.11
CA PRO A 58 -4.58 5.44 11.65
C PRO A 58 -3.91 4.07 11.67
N PHE A 59 -4.20 3.24 12.67
CA PHE A 59 -3.65 1.88 12.73
C PHE A 59 -4.18 0.99 11.61
N LEU A 60 -5.48 1.06 11.31
CA LEU A 60 -6.06 0.33 10.18
C LEU A 60 -5.39 0.74 8.87
N ALA A 61 -5.28 2.05 8.61
CA ALA A 61 -4.62 2.55 7.40
C ALA A 61 -3.15 2.12 7.31
N PHE A 62 -2.44 2.10 8.43
CA PHE A 62 -1.07 1.59 8.52
C PHE A 62 -0.99 0.11 8.11
N CYS A 63 -1.85 -0.76 8.64
CA CYS A 63 -1.93 -2.17 8.22
C CYS A 63 -2.31 -2.31 6.73
N LEU A 64 -3.28 -1.51 6.26
CA LEU A 64 -3.67 -1.50 4.85
C LEU A 64 -2.49 -1.10 3.94
N SER A 65 -1.61 -0.20 4.38
CA SER A 65 -0.42 0.22 3.60
C SER A 65 0.57 -0.93 3.34
N PHE A 66 0.69 -1.90 4.26
CA PHE A 66 1.50 -3.10 4.04
C PHE A 66 0.88 -4.03 3.00
N THR A 67 -0.44 -4.18 3.03
CA THR A 67 -1.15 -5.08 2.11
C THR A 67 -1.28 -4.51 0.69
N ASN A 68 -1.14 -3.20 0.55
CA ASN A 68 -1.26 -2.45 -0.70
C ASN A 68 0.08 -1.80 -1.05
N VAL A 69 1.08 -2.64 -1.35
CA VAL A 69 2.46 -2.19 -1.60
C VAL A 69 2.54 -1.26 -2.81
N ASN A 70 1.67 -1.47 -3.80
CA ASN A 70 1.49 -0.59 -4.94
C ASN A 70 0.09 0.00 -4.86
N LYS A 71 0.00 1.33 -4.83
CA LYS A 71 -1.28 2.04 -4.85
C LYS A 71 -1.57 2.48 -6.28
N GLY A 72 -2.81 2.26 -6.72
CA GLY A 72 -3.31 2.82 -7.97
C GLY A 72 -3.37 4.34 -7.89
N ASN A 73 -2.99 5.01 -8.98
CA ASN A 73 -3.37 6.39 -9.19
C ASN A 73 -4.72 6.39 -9.91
N ASP A 74 -5.76 6.85 -9.24
CA ASP A 74 -7.01 7.20 -9.92
C ASP A 74 -6.76 8.48 -10.73
N ARG A 75 -6.21 8.31 -11.93
CA ARG A 75 -5.97 9.39 -12.90
C ARG A 75 -7.26 9.91 -13.55
N LEU A 76 -8.43 9.36 -13.22
CA LEU A 76 -9.63 9.52 -14.05
C LEU A 76 -10.70 10.49 -13.54
N GLU A 77 -10.59 11.08 -12.34
CA GLU A 77 -11.65 11.99 -11.84
C GLU A 77 -11.22 13.44 -11.54
N PHE A 78 -9.97 13.82 -11.85
CA PHE A 78 -9.53 15.21 -11.61
C PHE A 78 -10.31 16.25 -12.45
N GLY A 79 -10.81 15.86 -13.63
CA GLY A 79 -11.68 16.71 -14.45
C GLY A 79 -13.08 16.94 -13.88
N SER A 80 -13.55 16.07 -12.98
CA SER A 80 -14.87 16.19 -12.34
C SER A 80 -14.83 17.09 -11.09
N LEU A 81 -13.73 17.07 -10.34
CA LEU A 81 -13.58 17.83 -9.09
C LEU A 81 -13.45 19.34 -9.26
N LEU A 82 -13.04 19.83 -10.44
CA LEU A 82 -13.02 21.28 -10.72
C LEU A 82 -14.43 21.86 -10.96
N ASN A 83 -15.42 21.03 -11.26
CA ASN A 83 -16.79 21.45 -11.61
C ASN A 83 -17.86 20.91 -10.65
N ALA A 84 -17.50 20.10 -9.65
CA ALA A 84 -18.47 19.57 -8.70
C ALA A 84 -18.90 20.70 -7.72
N PRO A 85 -20.20 21.06 -7.68
CA PRO A 85 -20.69 22.04 -6.71
C PRO A 85 -20.41 21.51 -5.30
N VAL A 86 -19.80 22.36 -4.46
CA VAL A 86 -19.52 22.08 -3.05
C VAL A 86 -20.86 21.79 -2.36
N LEU A 87 -21.19 20.51 -2.24
CA LEU A 87 -22.39 20.08 -1.53
C LEU A 87 -22.19 20.42 -0.05
N ASN A 88 -23.15 21.14 0.55
CA ASN A 88 -23.13 21.56 1.95
C ASN A 88 -22.77 20.37 2.87
N GLY A 89 -21.63 20.48 3.58
CA GLY A 89 -21.16 19.47 4.54
C GLY A 89 -20.01 18.58 4.09
N ALA A 90 -19.56 18.68 2.84
CA ALA A 90 -18.39 17.95 2.34
C ALA A 90 -17.10 18.77 2.47
N PHE A 91 -16.06 18.17 3.04
CA PHE A 91 -14.75 18.75 3.31
C PHE A 91 -13.75 18.39 2.19
N SER A 92 -13.23 19.35 1.44
CA SER A 92 -12.24 19.08 0.38
C SER A 92 -10.83 18.94 0.97
N LEU A 93 -10.20 17.77 0.81
CA LEU A 93 -8.78 17.52 1.08
C LEU A 93 -7.90 17.95 -0.11
N GLY A 94 -8.43 18.80 -0.99
CA GLY A 94 -7.76 19.24 -2.21
C GLY A 94 -7.54 18.06 -3.16
N PRO A 95 -6.31 17.80 -3.62
CA PRO A 95 -6.05 16.75 -4.59
C PRO A 95 -6.17 15.34 -3.96
N TYR A 96 -6.37 15.22 -2.64
CA TYR A 96 -6.56 13.95 -1.93
C TYR A 96 -8.04 13.55 -1.78
N GLY A 97 -8.95 14.23 -2.47
CA GLY A 97 -10.37 13.90 -2.50
C GLY A 97 -11.21 14.72 -1.52
N VAL A 98 -12.42 14.24 -1.22
CA VAL A 98 -13.39 14.94 -0.36
C VAL A 98 -13.83 14.01 0.78
N LEU A 99 -13.78 14.50 2.01
CA LEU A 99 -14.27 13.84 3.21
C LEU A 99 -15.66 14.40 3.53
N LYS A 100 -16.72 13.59 3.51
CA LYS A 100 -18.00 14.08 4.04
C LYS A 100 -17.89 14.24 5.56
N THR A 101 -18.25 15.41 6.08
CA THR A 101 -18.30 15.64 7.52
C THR A 101 -19.46 14.83 8.07
N ALA A 102 -19.19 13.62 8.54
CA ALA A 102 -20.20 12.81 9.21
C ALA A 102 -20.69 13.61 10.44
N GLN A 103 -21.98 13.96 10.45
CA GLN A 103 -22.59 14.57 11.61
C GLN A 103 -22.47 13.57 12.76
N PRO A 104 -21.86 13.92 13.90
CA PRO A 104 -21.71 12.99 15.00
C PRO A 104 -23.10 12.75 15.62
N ASP A 105 -23.82 11.76 15.13
CA ASP A 105 -25.00 11.23 15.79
C ASP A 105 -24.52 10.50 17.06
N CYS A 106 -24.61 11.21 18.18
CA CYS A 106 -24.26 10.72 19.52
C CYS A 106 -25.08 9.49 19.97
N SER A 107 -26.04 9.01 19.18
CA SER A 107 -26.95 7.91 19.54
C SER A 107 -26.47 6.51 19.11
N LEU A 108 -25.43 6.40 18.27
CA LEU A 108 -25.02 5.11 17.67
C LEU A 108 -23.77 4.47 18.29
N PHE A 109 -23.18 5.08 19.32
CA PHE A 109 -21.93 4.64 19.95
C PHE A 109 -22.04 3.32 20.76
N ARG A 110 -23.21 2.66 20.80
CA ARG A 110 -23.45 1.53 21.71
C ARG A 110 -23.61 0.15 21.08
N LEU A 111 -23.66 -0.01 19.75
CA LEU A 111 -24.00 -1.33 19.19
C LEU A 111 -23.11 -1.94 18.10
N SER A 112 -21.96 -1.37 17.73
CA SER A 112 -21.20 -1.98 16.62
C SER A 112 -19.70 -1.69 16.59
N SER A 113 -19.01 -1.84 17.73
CA SER A 113 -17.53 -1.88 17.77
C SER A 113 -16.98 -3.18 17.15
N VAL A 114 -17.76 -4.28 17.22
CA VAL A 114 -17.37 -5.62 16.76
C VAL A 114 -16.89 -5.64 15.30
N PRO A 115 -17.62 -5.12 14.29
CA PRO A 115 -17.15 -5.20 12.91
C PRO A 115 -15.92 -4.32 12.65
N MET A 116 -15.72 -3.25 13.42
CA MET A 116 -14.50 -2.44 13.32
C MET A 116 -13.29 -3.19 13.88
N VAL A 117 -13.45 -3.91 14.99
CA VAL A 117 -12.41 -4.79 15.54
C VAL A 117 -12.07 -5.88 14.52
N ILE A 118 -13.07 -6.49 13.87
CA ILE A 118 -12.86 -7.48 12.81
C ILE A 118 -12.06 -6.87 11.64
N ALA A 119 -12.40 -5.66 11.20
CA ALA A 119 -11.65 -4.97 10.14
C ALA A 119 -10.16 -4.78 10.50
N HIS A 120 -9.86 -4.40 11.74
CA HIS A 120 -8.48 -4.26 12.22
C HIS A 120 -7.75 -5.60 12.27
N VAL A 121 -8.40 -6.65 12.78
CA VAL A 121 -7.81 -8.00 12.84
C VAL A 121 -7.53 -8.55 11.44
N LEU A 122 -8.47 -8.38 10.50
CA LEU A 122 -8.29 -8.79 9.10
C LEU A 122 -7.15 -8.03 8.42
N ALA A 123 -7.08 -6.70 8.60
CA ALA A 123 -6.01 -5.90 8.03
C ALA A 123 -4.63 -6.24 8.63
N ALA A 124 -4.56 -6.43 9.95
CA ALA A 124 -3.33 -6.83 10.64
C ALA A 124 -2.88 -8.24 10.23
N GLY A 125 -3.82 -9.18 10.11
CA GLY A 125 -3.56 -10.54 9.60
C GLY A 125 -3.06 -10.52 8.16
N GLY A 126 -3.68 -9.71 7.29
CA GLY A 126 -3.22 -9.49 5.92
C GLY A 126 -1.80 -8.92 5.86
N ALA A 127 -1.50 -7.91 6.68
CA ALA A 127 -0.17 -7.29 6.75
C ALA A 127 0.89 -8.31 7.21
N ALA A 128 0.61 -9.06 8.28
CA ALA A 128 1.48 -10.14 8.75
C ALA A 128 1.67 -11.23 7.69
N GLY A 129 0.62 -11.56 6.95
CA GLY A 129 0.66 -12.49 5.82
C GLY A 129 1.61 -12.01 4.73
N VAL A 130 1.48 -10.76 4.27
CA VAL A 130 2.37 -10.17 3.26
C VAL A 130 3.82 -10.16 3.73
N ILE A 131 4.09 -9.70 4.96
CA ILE A 131 5.45 -9.67 5.52
C ILE A 131 6.05 -11.07 5.59
N THR A 132 5.28 -12.05 6.08
CA THR A 132 5.73 -13.44 6.20
C THR A 132 6.03 -14.05 4.83
N GLN A 133 5.12 -13.86 3.85
CA GLN A 133 5.33 -14.35 2.49
C GLN A 133 6.54 -13.69 1.82
N THR A 134 6.71 -12.37 2.01
CA THR A 134 7.88 -11.63 1.50
C THR A 134 9.18 -12.17 2.11
N TYR A 135 9.20 -12.40 3.41
CA TYR A 135 10.34 -12.94 4.12
C TYR A 135 10.70 -14.36 3.65
N VAL A 136 9.70 -15.25 3.57
CA VAL A 136 9.89 -16.63 3.09
C VAL A 136 10.39 -16.64 1.65
N LEU A 137 9.84 -15.77 0.80
CA LEU A 137 10.28 -15.63 -0.58
C LEU A 137 11.74 -15.17 -0.67
N GLY A 138 12.11 -14.12 0.08
CA GLY A 138 13.49 -13.63 0.11
C GLY A 138 14.51 -14.64 0.65
N ARG A 139 14.10 -15.52 1.57
CA ARG A 139 14.96 -16.57 2.13
C ARG A 139 15.11 -17.81 1.25
N ARG A 140 14.14 -18.08 0.38
CA ARG A 140 14.11 -19.31 -0.45
C ARG A 140 14.50 -19.07 -1.90
N ALA A 141 14.44 -17.84 -2.38
CA ALA A 141 14.80 -17.47 -3.73
C ALA A 141 16.19 -16.81 -3.78
N VAL A 142 16.81 -16.83 -4.96
CA VAL A 142 18.11 -16.19 -5.21
C VAL A 142 17.92 -15.05 -6.21
N LEU A 143 18.40 -13.86 -5.86
CA LEU A 143 18.40 -12.71 -6.77
C LEU A 143 19.55 -12.83 -7.77
N SER A 144 19.21 -12.78 -9.06
CA SER A 144 20.17 -12.95 -10.16
C SER A 144 21.23 -11.84 -10.23
N TRP A 145 20.89 -10.60 -9.87
CA TRP A 145 21.79 -9.43 -9.92
C TRP A 145 22.47 -9.09 -8.59
N SER A 146 21.91 -9.52 -7.45
CA SER A 146 22.51 -9.31 -6.13
C SER A 146 22.29 -10.54 -5.26
N CYS A 147 23.16 -11.52 -5.46
CA CYS A 147 23.17 -12.83 -4.82
C CYS A 147 23.25 -12.83 -3.28
N TRP A 148 23.50 -11.68 -2.64
CA TRP A 148 23.97 -11.60 -1.25
C TRP A 148 22.91 -11.11 -0.25
N THR A 149 21.73 -10.77 -0.76
CA THR A 149 20.82 -9.82 -0.16
C THR A 149 19.38 -10.37 -0.16
N ASP A 150 19.14 -11.32 0.73
CA ASP A 150 17.82 -11.94 0.98
C ASP A 150 16.73 -10.91 1.39
N PHE A 151 17.12 -9.66 1.70
CA PHE A 151 16.26 -8.63 2.27
C PHE A 151 15.69 -7.64 1.25
N TYR A 152 16.03 -7.72 -0.04
CA TYR A 152 15.44 -6.81 -1.05
C TYR A 152 13.91 -6.89 -1.15
N PRO A 153 13.27 -8.08 -1.12
CA PRO A 153 11.81 -8.15 -1.09
C PRO A 153 11.22 -7.41 0.12
N LEU A 154 11.89 -7.46 1.29
CA LEU A 154 11.47 -6.70 2.47
C LEU A 154 11.68 -5.19 2.29
N ILE A 155 12.76 -4.76 1.63
CA ILE A 155 12.96 -3.34 1.29
C ILE A 155 11.79 -2.83 0.45
N TRP A 156 11.33 -3.60 -0.53
CA TRP A 156 10.17 -3.23 -1.35
C TRP A 156 8.89 -3.04 -0.53
N VAL A 157 8.61 -3.93 0.42
CA VAL A 157 7.46 -3.78 1.34
C VAL A 157 7.63 -2.56 2.26
N CYS A 158 8.83 -2.36 2.83
CA CYS A 158 9.15 -1.18 3.63
C CYS A 158 9.04 0.12 2.82
N GLY A 159 9.33 0.08 1.51
CA GLY A 159 9.14 1.21 0.60
C GLY A 159 7.70 1.72 0.56
N SER A 160 6.71 0.82 0.59
CA SER A 160 5.29 1.22 0.70
C SER A 160 4.99 1.93 2.02
N LEU A 161 5.60 1.47 3.12
CA LEU A 161 5.41 2.09 4.42
C LEU A 161 5.98 3.52 4.45
N VAL A 162 7.20 3.70 3.95
CA VAL A 162 7.82 5.04 3.83
C VAL A 162 6.94 5.94 2.97
N HIS A 163 6.44 5.43 1.85
CA HIS A 163 5.52 6.15 0.98
C HIS A 163 4.21 6.56 1.69
N HIS A 164 3.62 5.68 2.50
CA HIS A 164 2.44 6.01 3.31
C HIS A 164 2.74 7.10 4.35
N ILE A 165 3.86 7.00 5.07
CA ILE A 165 4.29 8.00 6.05
C ILE A 165 4.50 9.36 5.38
N LEU A 166 5.18 9.40 4.23
CA LEU A 166 5.38 10.64 3.46
C LEU A 166 4.05 11.27 3.03
N ALA A 167 3.10 10.47 2.55
CA ALA A 167 1.78 10.96 2.17
C ALA A 167 1.03 11.59 3.36
N ILE A 168 1.10 10.96 4.55
CA ILE A 168 0.51 11.51 5.77
C ILE A 168 1.21 12.80 6.19
N LEU A 169 2.55 12.82 6.16
CA LEU A 169 3.33 14.00 6.53
C LEU A 169 3.01 15.18 5.62
N PHE A 170 2.98 14.98 4.31
CA PHE A 170 2.65 16.04 3.37
C PHE A 170 1.20 16.50 3.49
N LEU A 171 0.25 15.58 3.70
CA LEU A 171 -1.12 15.97 4.01
C LEU A 171 -1.13 16.88 5.25
N ARG A 172 -0.53 16.43 6.36
CA ARG A 172 -0.51 17.21 7.61
C ARG A 172 0.15 18.58 7.45
N LEU A 173 1.24 18.67 6.69
CA LEU A 173 1.92 19.94 6.39
C LEU A 173 1.10 20.86 5.46
N SER A 174 0.26 20.30 4.60
CA SER A 174 -0.60 21.07 3.69
C SER A 174 -1.85 21.64 4.36
N LEU A 175 -2.30 21.03 5.46
CA LEU A 175 -3.45 21.47 6.24
C LEU A 175 -3.02 22.52 7.26
N ARG A 176 -3.78 23.60 7.41
CA ARG A 176 -3.56 24.61 8.46
C ARG A 176 -4.85 24.80 9.23
N CYS A 177 -4.74 24.84 10.56
CA CYS A 177 -5.86 25.19 11.41
C CYS A 177 -6.00 26.72 11.40
N ARG A 178 -7.20 27.21 11.05
CA ARG A 178 -7.50 28.65 10.98
C ARG A 178 -7.47 29.31 12.37
N THR A 179 -7.69 28.55 13.43
CA THR A 179 -7.55 29.01 14.81
C THR A 179 -6.07 29.10 15.15
N GLY A 180 -5.57 30.29 15.51
CA GLY A 180 -4.16 30.58 15.85
C GLY A 180 -3.65 29.90 17.13
N HIS A 181 -4.10 28.68 17.43
CA HIS A 181 -3.60 27.83 18.50
C HIS A 181 -3.11 26.53 17.87
N ALA A 182 -1.84 26.19 18.12
CA ALA A 182 -1.24 24.95 17.66
C ALA A 182 -1.98 23.76 18.31
N PRO A 183 -2.68 22.91 17.54
CA PRO A 183 -3.35 21.76 18.11
C PRO A 183 -2.29 20.68 18.35
N THR A 184 -1.90 20.52 19.61
CA THR A 184 -1.00 19.44 20.07
C THR A 184 -1.65 18.06 19.95
N GLN A 185 -2.97 17.98 19.75
CA GLN A 185 -3.66 16.77 19.36
C GLN A 185 -4.69 17.09 18.28
N LEU A 186 -4.49 16.52 17.09
CA LEU A 186 -5.39 16.64 15.95
C LEU A 186 -6.60 15.72 16.21
N ASN A 187 -7.44 16.10 17.17
CA ASN A 187 -8.67 15.37 17.48
C ASN A 187 -9.72 15.76 16.42
N MET A 188 -9.68 15.10 15.26
CA MET A 188 -10.57 15.36 14.10
C MET A 188 -12.06 15.13 14.41
N THR A 189 -12.41 14.70 15.62
CA THR A 189 -13.78 14.52 16.11
C THR A 189 -14.44 15.79 16.62
N GLU A 190 -13.70 16.89 16.79
CA GLU A 190 -14.27 18.13 17.34
C GLU A 190 -14.97 18.95 16.25
N LYS A 191 -16.25 19.25 16.50
CA LYS A 191 -17.20 19.85 15.56
C LYS A 191 -16.64 21.16 14.97
N GLN A 192 -16.58 21.24 13.65
CA GLN A 192 -16.34 22.46 12.86
C GLN A 192 -14.94 23.08 12.94
N LEU A 193 -13.88 22.28 12.86
CA LEU A 193 -12.61 22.83 12.39
C LEU A 193 -12.74 23.12 10.88
N GLU A 194 -12.91 24.39 10.50
CA GLU A 194 -12.75 24.85 9.11
C GLU A 194 -11.29 24.63 8.69
N ILE A 195 -10.96 23.43 8.22
CA ILE A 195 -9.61 23.10 7.75
C ILE A 195 -9.49 23.64 6.32
N THR A 196 -8.83 24.78 6.12
CA THR A 196 -8.54 25.22 4.75
C THR A 196 -7.20 24.64 4.30
N VAL A 197 -7.09 24.26 3.03
CA VAL A 197 -5.80 23.90 2.43
C VAL A 197 -4.97 25.19 2.37
N ALA A 198 -3.98 25.34 3.25
CA ALA A 198 -3.21 26.57 3.34
C ALA A 198 -2.30 26.80 2.13
N HIS A 199 -1.79 25.71 1.57
CA HIS A 199 -0.83 25.75 0.48
C HIS A 199 -1.27 24.83 -0.66
N PRO A 200 -2.20 25.27 -1.53
CA PRO A 200 -2.75 24.43 -2.60
C PRO A 200 -1.66 23.96 -3.59
N GLN A 201 -0.68 24.83 -3.88
CA GLN A 201 0.46 24.45 -4.73
C GLN A 201 1.33 23.37 -4.08
N PHE A 202 1.60 23.47 -2.77
CA PHE A 202 2.36 22.45 -2.04
C PHE A 202 1.58 21.12 -1.97
N ALA A 203 0.26 21.17 -1.74
CA ALA A 203 -0.60 19.99 -1.76
C ALA A 203 -0.55 19.29 -3.13
N PHE A 204 -0.57 20.06 -4.22
CA PHE A 204 -0.44 19.53 -5.58
C PHE A 204 0.92 18.86 -5.83
N TRP A 205 2.02 19.56 -5.55
CA TRP A 205 3.37 19.03 -5.75
C TRP A 205 3.67 17.83 -4.86
N SER A 206 3.19 17.85 -3.62
CA SER A 206 3.34 16.72 -2.71
C SER A 206 2.58 15.48 -3.17
N LYS A 207 1.35 15.63 -3.70
CA LYS A 207 0.65 14.50 -4.34
C LYS A 207 1.44 13.95 -5.52
N ALA A 208 1.89 14.82 -6.42
CA ALA A 208 2.69 14.40 -7.57
C ALA A 208 3.96 13.64 -7.16
N PHE A 209 4.63 14.09 -6.09
CA PHE A 209 5.81 13.42 -5.54
C PHE A 209 5.48 12.06 -4.91
N VAL A 210 4.39 11.97 -4.14
CA VAL A 210 3.90 10.71 -3.55
C VAL A 210 3.59 9.70 -4.66
N ASP A 211 2.82 10.13 -5.67
CA ASP A 211 2.48 9.33 -6.84
C ASP A 211 3.72 8.84 -7.63
N LEU A 212 4.71 9.71 -7.81
CA LEU A 212 5.98 9.35 -8.43
C LEU A 212 6.73 8.30 -7.60
N THR A 213 6.80 8.50 -6.28
CA THR A 213 7.45 7.55 -5.35
C THR A 213 6.74 6.19 -5.37
N GLY A 214 5.41 6.17 -5.43
CA GLY A 214 4.61 4.97 -5.61
C GLY A 214 4.94 4.23 -6.92
N SER A 215 5.09 4.97 -8.02
CA SER A 215 5.49 4.41 -9.32
C SER A 215 6.90 3.82 -9.29
N VAL A 216 7.85 4.49 -8.62
CA VAL A 216 9.21 3.98 -8.41
C VAL A 216 9.19 2.71 -7.55
N ASN A 217 8.38 2.65 -6.47
CA ASN A 217 8.25 1.46 -5.65
C ASN A 217 7.65 0.27 -6.41
N TYR A 218 6.69 0.53 -7.30
CA TYR A 218 6.15 -0.47 -8.21
C TYR A 218 7.23 -1.04 -9.14
N LEU A 219 8.00 -0.18 -9.82
CA LEU A 219 9.10 -0.61 -10.69
C LEU A 219 10.17 -1.39 -9.92
N LEU A 220 10.52 -0.92 -8.72
CA LEU A 220 11.47 -1.60 -7.83
C LEU A 220 10.97 -3.00 -7.46
N GLY A 221 9.70 -3.14 -7.09
CA GLY A 221 9.07 -4.43 -6.81
C GLY A 221 9.15 -5.37 -8.01
N THR A 222 8.83 -4.87 -9.21
CA THR A 222 8.88 -5.65 -10.46
C THR A 222 10.29 -6.13 -10.75
N VAL A 223 11.30 -5.26 -10.63
CA VAL A 223 12.70 -5.63 -10.84
C VAL A 223 13.16 -6.65 -9.81
N ILE A 224 12.86 -6.44 -8.52
CA ILE A 224 13.25 -7.36 -7.45
C ILE A 224 12.62 -8.73 -7.67
N LEU A 225 11.30 -8.79 -7.85
CA LEU A 225 10.57 -10.05 -7.91
C LEU A 225 10.80 -10.81 -9.23
N SER A 226 10.93 -10.11 -10.37
CA SER A 226 11.29 -10.76 -11.65
C SER A 226 12.72 -11.29 -11.68
N SER A 227 13.59 -10.78 -10.79
CA SER A 227 14.97 -11.25 -10.63
C SER A 227 15.11 -12.41 -9.65
N LEU A 228 14.03 -12.82 -8.99
CA LEU A 228 14.04 -14.00 -8.11
C LEU A 228 14.03 -15.26 -8.98
N THR A 229 15.14 -15.99 -8.90
CA THR A 229 15.36 -17.25 -9.63
C THR A 229 15.27 -18.45 -8.69
N LEU A 230 15.31 -19.66 -9.26
CA LEU A 230 15.20 -20.94 -8.54
C LEU A 230 13.85 -21.15 -7.83
N VAL A 231 12.82 -20.42 -8.26
CA VAL A 231 11.44 -20.62 -7.78
C VAL A 231 10.66 -21.39 -8.84
N SER A 232 10.12 -22.56 -8.48
CA SER A 232 9.21 -23.30 -9.35
C SER A 232 7.97 -22.48 -9.67
N GLY A 233 7.52 -22.52 -10.94
CA GLY A 233 6.30 -21.85 -11.39
C GLY A 233 5.06 -22.14 -10.52
N ASN A 234 4.89 -23.38 -10.03
CA ASN A 234 3.78 -23.73 -9.14
C ASN A 234 3.84 -22.96 -7.80
N ASN A 235 5.03 -22.80 -7.23
CA ASN A 235 5.20 -22.01 -6.00
C ASN A 235 5.01 -20.53 -6.26
N ALA A 236 5.47 -20.01 -7.41
CA ALA A 236 5.26 -18.63 -7.81
C ALA A 236 3.75 -18.30 -7.94
N ILE A 237 2.96 -19.19 -8.57
CA ILE A 237 1.50 -19.04 -8.68
C ILE A 237 0.85 -19.00 -7.29
N LYS A 238 1.21 -19.94 -6.40
CA LYS A 238 0.67 -19.97 -5.03
C LYS A 238 0.95 -18.67 -4.29
N VAL A 239 2.19 -18.17 -4.37
CA VAL A 239 2.58 -16.90 -3.76
C VAL A 239 1.75 -15.75 -4.36
N MET A 240 1.65 -15.66 -5.68
CA MET A 240 0.86 -14.63 -6.35
C MET A 240 -0.62 -14.64 -5.95
N VAL A 241 -1.24 -15.82 -5.88
CA VAL A 241 -2.63 -15.97 -5.42
C VAL A 241 -2.80 -15.51 -3.98
N VAL A 242 -1.86 -15.84 -3.09
CA VAL A 242 -1.91 -15.37 -1.70
C VAL A 242 -1.83 -13.84 -1.62
N TYR A 243 -0.91 -13.20 -2.35
CA TYR A 243 -0.84 -11.73 -2.42
C TYR A 243 -2.13 -11.13 -2.97
N GLY A 244 -2.66 -11.68 -4.06
CA GLY A 244 -3.89 -11.20 -4.68
C GLY A 244 -5.10 -11.32 -3.76
N MET A 245 -5.26 -12.45 -3.06
CA MET A 245 -6.35 -12.67 -2.10
C MET A 245 -6.26 -11.73 -0.90
N ILE A 246 -5.05 -11.50 -0.37
CA ILE A 246 -4.86 -10.54 0.74
C ILE A 246 -5.22 -9.12 0.27
N ALA A 247 -4.75 -8.70 -0.91
CA ALA A 247 -5.06 -7.37 -1.45
C ALA A 247 -6.56 -7.19 -1.72
N ALA A 248 -7.21 -8.18 -2.32
CA ALA A 248 -8.66 -8.14 -2.55
C ALA A 248 -9.45 -8.07 -1.24
N ALA A 249 -9.09 -8.89 -0.24
CA ALA A 249 -9.74 -8.87 1.06
C ALA A 249 -9.54 -7.53 1.79
N THR A 250 -8.33 -6.96 1.77
CA THR A 250 -8.07 -5.68 2.42
C THR A 250 -8.71 -4.51 1.68
N ARG A 251 -8.90 -4.62 0.36
CA ARG A 251 -9.74 -3.69 -0.41
C ARG A 251 -11.20 -3.73 0.00
N LEU A 252 -11.80 -4.92 0.14
CA LEU A 252 -13.16 -5.04 0.66
C LEU A 252 -13.31 -4.41 2.05
N VAL A 253 -12.33 -4.62 2.94
CA VAL A 253 -12.30 -3.99 4.27
C VAL A 253 -12.24 -2.47 4.18
N ALA A 254 -11.37 -1.92 3.32
CA ALA A 254 -11.23 -0.49 3.13
C ALA A 254 -12.50 0.14 2.56
N THR A 255 -13.06 -0.42 1.47
CA THR A 255 -14.32 0.05 0.87
C THR A 255 -15.47 -0.03 1.86
N TRP A 256 -15.61 -1.13 2.61
CA TRP A 256 -16.62 -1.25 3.67
C TRP A 256 -16.45 -0.18 4.76
N THR A 257 -15.21 0.10 5.17
CA THR A 257 -14.90 1.13 6.17
C THR A 257 -15.29 2.51 5.65
N LEU A 258 -14.98 2.82 4.39
CA LEU A 258 -15.31 4.10 3.76
C LEU A 258 -16.83 4.29 3.62
N VAL A 259 -17.56 3.27 3.14
CA VAL A 259 -19.03 3.32 3.05
C VAL A 259 -19.66 3.56 4.42
N ARG A 260 -19.09 2.98 5.48
CA ARG A 260 -19.54 3.20 6.86
C ARG A 260 -19.20 4.59 7.38
N MET A 261 -18.10 5.20 6.93
CA MET A 261 -17.75 6.58 7.29
C MET A 261 -18.65 7.61 6.62
N ASP A 262 -19.28 7.26 5.50
CA ASP A 262 -20.13 8.14 4.70
C ASP A 262 -21.61 8.08 5.09
N ARG A 263 -21.99 7.11 5.92
CA ARG A 263 -23.30 7.03 6.59
C ARG A 263 -23.26 7.75 7.92
#